data_AF-A0A0N4T7R1-F1
#
_entry.id   AF-A0A0N4T7R1-F1
#
_cell.length_a   1.000
_cell.length_b   1.000
_cell.length_c   1.000
_cell.angle_alpha   90.00
_cell.angle_beta   90.00
_cell.angle_gamma   90.00
#
_symmetry.space_group_name_H-M   'P 1'
#
loop_
_entity.id
_entity.type
_entity.pdbx_description
1 polymer ?
#
loop_
_entity_poly.entity_id
_entity_poly.type
_entity_poly.pdbx_seq_one_letter_code
_entity_poly.pdbx_strand_id
1 'polypeptide(L)'
;MRSRSSSLNLTATQLLLVRKTWSHARNQGALEPALSIFRNSFYKCGEIRSLIMDGSKNMGYERLKKHAKSFTDIMDRLITGLEAKEIIIEELRKAGRAHLFDNKSNTQLIGCPFRLIHFDHFASAMIERTLEWGEKKDRNKTTQTGWTKIVLFIVEQLREGYQDAIREERRERQKRTVTQLSFDNKLVFS
;
A
#
# COMPACT_ATOMS: atom_id res chain seq x y z
N MET A 1 -8.24 -5.06 -25.59
CA MET A 1 -7.02 -4.48 -24.98
C MET A 1 -7.43 -3.28 -24.14
N ARG A 2 -7.30 -3.34 -22.80
CA ARG A 2 -7.52 -2.17 -21.93
C ARG A 2 -6.19 -1.42 -21.79
N SER A 3 -6.18 -0.14 -22.15
CA SER A 3 -5.04 0.77 -21.95
C SER A 3 -4.64 0.77 -20.46
N ARG A 4 -3.51 0.12 -20.13
CA ARG A 4 -2.88 0.09 -18.80
C ARG A 4 -1.93 1.27 -18.64
N SER A 5 -2.42 2.50 -18.84
CA SER A 5 -1.57 3.66 -18.59
C SER A 5 -1.75 4.13 -17.14
N SER A 6 -1.01 3.51 -16.21
CA SER A 6 -0.78 4.05 -14.87
C SER A 6 0.57 4.79 -14.83
N SER A 7 0.87 5.58 -15.86
CA SER A 7 2.10 6.38 -15.90
C SER A 7 2.00 7.57 -14.95
N LEU A 8 2.90 7.62 -13.95
CA LEU A 8 3.04 8.78 -13.08
C LEU A 8 3.67 9.94 -13.86
N ASN A 9 2.84 10.93 -14.20
CA ASN A 9 3.21 12.12 -14.97
C ASN A 9 3.10 13.39 -14.12
N LEU A 10 4.26 13.89 -13.69
CA LEU A 10 4.41 15.15 -12.95
C LEU A 10 5.06 16.18 -13.87
N THR A 11 4.62 17.44 -13.80
CA THR A 11 5.37 18.54 -14.42
C THR A 11 6.68 18.76 -13.64
N ALA A 12 7.68 19.39 -14.26
CA ALA A 12 8.94 19.72 -13.59
C ALA A 12 8.71 20.52 -12.29
N THR A 13 7.78 21.49 -12.32
CA THR A 13 7.37 22.26 -11.14
C THR A 13 6.72 21.39 -10.06
N GLN A 14 5.83 20.47 -10.44
CA GLN A 14 5.21 19.53 -9.49
C GLN A 14 6.26 18.66 -8.81
N LEU A 15 7.21 18.12 -9.59
CA LEU A 15 8.28 17.28 -9.06
C LEU A 15 9.19 18.05 -8.08
N LEU A 16 9.57 19.29 -8.42
CA LEU A 16 10.39 20.14 -7.56
C LEU A 16 9.69 20.42 -6.21
N LEU A 17 8.41 20.80 -6.26
CA LEU A 17 7.62 21.10 -5.06
C LEU A 17 7.38 19.87 -4.19
N VAL A 18 7.09 18.71 -4.80
CA VAL A 18 6.98 17.43 -4.09
C VAL A 18 8.29 17.10 -3.38
N ARG A 19 9.43 17.15 -4.08
CA ARG A 19 10.74 16.86 -3.47
C ARG A 19 11.04 17.76 -2.29
N LYS A 20 10.76 19.06 -2.43
CA LYS A 20 10.95 20.04 -1.36
C LYS A 20 10.08 19.75 -0.13
N THR A 21 8.78 19.51 -0.34
CA THR A 21 7.84 19.25 0.76
C THR A 21 8.05 17.88 1.40
N TRP A 22 8.47 16.88 0.63
CA TRP A 22 8.88 15.57 1.14
C TRP A 22 10.09 15.68 2.06
N SER A 23 11.16 16.35 1.61
CA SER A 23 12.36 16.59 2.42
C SER A 23 12.01 17.30 3.75
N HIS A 24 11.17 18.33 3.69
CA HIS A 24 10.67 18.99 4.90
C HIS A 24 9.93 18.02 5.84
N ALA A 25 9.08 17.14 5.30
CA ALA A 25 8.37 16.15 6.12
C ALA A 25 9.30 15.11 6.74
N ARG A 26 10.34 14.67 6.02
CA ARG A 26 11.37 13.73 6.50
C ARG A 26 12.19 14.27 7.68
N ASN A 27 12.33 15.59 7.81
CA ASN A 27 13.03 16.22 8.93
C ASN A 27 12.36 15.97 10.30
N GLN A 28 11.13 15.48 10.34
CA GLN A 28 10.43 15.15 11.59
C GLN A 28 10.94 13.87 12.26
N GLY A 29 11.68 13.02 11.54
CA GLY A 29 12.30 11.83 12.10
C GLY A 29 12.52 10.72 11.08
N ALA A 30 13.33 9.72 11.47
CA ALA A 30 13.78 8.66 10.56
C ALA A 30 12.65 7.89 9.86
N LEU A 31 11.49 7.72 10.52
CA LEU A 31 10.31 7.04 9.98
C LEU A 31 9.13 7.99 9.71
N GLU A 32 9.34 9.30 9.82
CA GLU A 32 8.32 10.30 9.44
C GLU A 32 8.55 10.75 7.99
N PRO A 33 7.51 11.05 7.21
CA PRO A 33 6.11 11.15 7.62
C PRO A 33 5.32 9.82 7.59
N ALA A 34 5.97 8.68 7.34
CA ALA A 34 5.27 7.40 7.18
C ALA A 34 4.47 7.01 8.44
N LEU A 35 5.05 7.15 9.63
CA LEU A 35 4.34 6.87 10.89
C LEU A 35 3.10 7.75 11.06
N SER A 36 3.19 9.06 10.82
CA SER A 36 2.03 9.95 10.91
C SER A 36 0.96 9.66 9.86
N ILE A 37 1.32 9.21 8.65
CA ILE A 37 0.34 8.72 7.64
C ILE A 37 -0.40 7.48 8.15
N PHE A 38 0.31 6.46 8.63
CA PHE A 38 -0.32 5.25 9.17
C PHE A 38 -1.21 5.56 10.36
N ARG A 39 -0.76 6.42 11.29
CA ARG A 39 -1.59 6.87 12.41
C ARG A 39 -2.84 7.60 11.94
N ASN A 40 -2.74 8.46 10.93
CA ASN A 40 -3.92 9.12 10.36
C ASN A 40 -4.90 8.10 9.73
N SER A 41 -4.38 7.05 9.09
CA SER A 41 -5.22 5.97 8.53
C SER A 41 -5.98 5.19 9.62
N PHE A 42 -5.43 5.08 10.83
CA PHE A 42 -6.13 4.48 11.98
C PHE A 42 -7.34 5.29 12.42
N TYR A 43 -7.26 6.62 12.36
CA TYR A 43 -8.39 7.50 12.62
C TYR A 43 -9.44 7.43 11.51
N LYS A 44 -9.01 7.29 10.25
CA LYS A 44 -9.93 7.10 9.11
C LYS A 44 -10.67 5.77 9.15
N CYS A 45 -10.00 4.71 9.58
CA CYS A 45 -10.58 3.37 9.61
C CYS A 45 -9.97 2.56 10.76
N GLY A 46 -10.76 2.31 11.79
CA GLY A 46 -10.35 1.53 12.96
C GLY A 46 -9.91 0.10 12.60
N GLU A 47 -10.42 -0.47 11.50
CA GLU A 47 -10.00 -1.79 11.00
C GLU A 47 -8.52 -1.81 10.61
N ILE A 48 -8.01 -0.73 10.01
CA ILE A 48 -6.57 -0.64 9.65
C ILE A 48 -5.72 -0.70 10.92
N ARG A 49 -6.17 -0.06 12.00
CA ARG A 49 -5.51 -0.15 13.31
C ARG A 49 -5.52 -1.58 13.82
N SER A 50 -6.68 -2.24 13.80
CA SER A 50 -6.81 -3.62 14.27
C SER A 50 -5.90 -4.57 13.49
N LEU A 51 -5.81 -4.40 12.16
CA LEU A 51 -4.95 -5.20 11.29
C LEU A 51 -3.46 -4.99 11.57
N ILE A 52 -3.01 -3.74 11.74
CA ILE A 52 -1.59 -3.45 12.01
C ILE A 52 -1.18 -3.82 13.44
N MET A 53 -2.04 -3.53 14.42
CA MET A 53 -1.73 -3.69 15.85
C MET A 53 -2.07 -5.08 16.39
N ASP A 54 -2.48 -5.99 15.51
CA ASP A 54 -2.84 -7.35 15.85
C ASP A 54 -1.70 -8.12 16.58
N GLY A 55 -2.12 -8.94 17.54
CA GLY A 55 -1.25 -9.69 18.43
C GLY A 55 -0.83 -8.92 19.68
N SER A 56 0.29 -9.33 20.28
CA SER A 56 0.84 -8.63 21.45
C SER A 56 1.26 -7.20 21.09
N LYS A 57 1.24 -6.32 22.10
CA LYS A 57 1.59 -4.90 21.93
C LYS A 57 2.89 -4.71 21.16
N ASN A 58 3.94 -5.45 21.51
CA ASN A 58 5.25 -5.37 20.87
C ASN A 58 5.21 -5.80 19.39
N MET A 59 4.47 -6.85 19.07
CA MET A 59 4.34 -7.31 17.68
C MET A 59 3.63 -6.28 16.80
N GLY A 60 2.57 -5.65 17.29
CA GLY A 60 1.86 -4.60 16.57
C GLY A 60 2.75 -3.38 16.27
N TYR A 61 3.53 -2.92 17.26
CA TYR A 61 4.44 -1.79 17.05
C TYR A 61 5.59 -2.12 16.09
N GLU A 62 6.16 -3.33 16.17
CA GLU A 62 7.19 -3.75 15.21
C GLU A 62 6.63 -3.90 13.79
N ARG A 63 5.39 -4.38 13.64
CA ARG A 63 4.70 -4.44 12.34
C ARG A 63 4.51 -3.04 11.75
N LEU A 64 4.04 -2.09 12.55
CA LEU A 64 3.91 -0.68 12.16
C LEU A 64 5.26 -0.07 11.77
N LYS A 65 6.31 -0.32 12.54
CA LYS A 65 7.67 0.17 12.26
C LYS A 65 8.20 -0.36 10.92
N LYS A 66 8.01 -1.66 10.65
CA LYS A 66 8.37 -2.29 9.37
C LYS A 66 7.60 -1.69 8.19
N HIS A 67 6.30 -1.45 8.36
CA HIS A 67 5.48 -0.78 7.34
C HIS A 67 5.96 0.64 7.06
N ALA A 68 6.19 1.43 8.12
CA ALA A 68 6.69 2.79 7.99
C ALA A 68 8.04 2.85 7.30
N LYS A 69 8.98 1.96 7.68
CA LYS A 69 10.30 1.87 7.04
C LYS A 69 10.18 1.53 5.54
N SER A 70 9.48 0.43 5.22
CA SER A 70 9.29 -0.02 3.84
C SER A 70 8.64 1.07 2.97
N PHE A 71 7.61 1.73 3.50
CA PHE A 71 6.95 2.83 2.82
C PHE A 71 7.89 4.02 2.60
N THR A 72 8.65 4.43 3.61
CA THR A 72 9.65 5.49 3.48
C THR A 72 10.69 5.17 2.40
N ASP A 73 11.25 3.95 2.40
CA ASP A 73 12.28 3.54 1.44
C ASP A 73 11.75 3.57 0.00
N ILE A 74 10.52 3.11 -0.22
CA ILE A 74 9.85 3.16 -1.53
C ILE A 74 9.59 4.61 -1.97
N MET A 75 9.09 5.45 -1.06
CA MET A 75 8.78 6.85 -1.32
C MET A 75 10.03 7.67 -1.62
N ASP A 76 11.11 7.48 -0.87
CA ASP A 76 12.38 8.15 -1.07
C ASP A 76 12.91 7.86 -2.47
N ARG A 77 12.87 6.60 -2.92
CA ARG A 77 13.31 6.21 -4.27
C ARG A 77 12.39 6.73 -5.37
N LEU A 78 11.06 6.68 -5.18
CA LEU A 78 10.09 7.21 -6.13
C LEU A 78 10.25 8.73 -6.34
N ILE A 79 10.43 9.49 -5.26
CA ILE A 79 10.49 10.95 -5.29
C ILE A 79 11.86 11.45 -5.77
N THR A 80 12.94 10.82 -5.33
CA THR A 80 14.29 11.17 -5.79
C THR A 80 14.49 10.79 -7.26
N GLY A 81 13.81 9.74 -7.74
CA GLY A 81 13.90 9.28 -9.12
C GLY A 81 15.24 8.62 -9.45
N LEU A 82 15.92 8.08 -8.44
CA LEU A 82 17.20 7.38 -8.59
C LEU A 82 17.04 5.96 -9.16
N GLU A 83 15.84 5.41 -9.13
CA GLU A 83 15.53 4.08 -9.67
C GLU A 83 14.54 4.14 -10.82
N ALA A 84 14.63 3.13 -11.70
CA ALA A 84 13.65 2.92 -12.76
C ALA A 84 12.25 2.73 -12.14
N LYS A 85 11.24 3.40 -12.71
CA LYS A 85 9.87 3.38 -12.18
C LYS A 85 9.31 1.96 -12.14
N GLU A 86 9.74 1.11 -13.06
CA GLU A 86 9.34 -0.30 -13.19
C GLU A 86 9.71 -1.11 -11.95
N ILE A 87 10.89 -0.86 -11.36
CA ILE A 87 11.34 -1.52 -10.12
C ILE A 87 10.41 -1.13 -8.97
N ILE A 88 10.11 0.17 -8.84
CA ILE A 88 9.21 0.68 -7.81
C ILE A 88 7.78 0.14 -7.99
N ILE A 89 7.30 0.03 -9.23
CA ILE A 89 5.99 -0.57 -9.53
C ILE A 89 5.94 -2.03 -9.09
N GLU A 90 6.98 -2.80 -9.38
CA GLU A 90 7.05 -4.21 -8.99
C GLU A 90 7.05 -4.37 -7.47
N GLU A 91 7.82 -3.56 -6.75
CA GLU A 91 7.83 -3.57 -5.28
C GLU A 91 6.49 -3.18 -4.68
N LEU A 92 5.82 -2.15 -5.20
CA LEU A 92 4.50 -1.75 -4.75
C LEU A 92 3.48 -2.88 -5.00
N ARG A 93 3.51 -3.52 -6.17
CA ARG A 93 2.64 -4.68 -6.44
C ARG A 93 2.95 -5.84 -5.50
N LYS A 94 4.22 -6.13 -5.23
CA LYS A 94 4.64 -7.16 -4.27
C LYS A 94 4.13 -6.85 -2.86
N ALA A 95 4.24 -5.60 -2.42
CA ALA A 95 3.68 -5.15 -1.15
C ALA A 95 2.15 -5.33 -1.12
N GLY A 96 1.45 -4.95 -2.19
CA GLY A 96 0.01 -5.17 -2.35
C GLY A 96 -0.38 -6.65 -2.23
N ARG A 97 0.39 -7.55 -2.85
CA ARG A 97 0.20 -9.00 -2.76
C ARG A 97 0.33 -9.53 -1.33
N ALA A 98 1.29 -9.03 -0.55
CA ALA A 98 1.56 -9.49 0.81
C ALA A 98 0.34 -9.33 1.74
N HIS A 99 -0.47 -8.29 1.53
CA HIS A 99 -1.68 -8.03 2.32
C HIS A 99 -2.76 -9.11 2.18
N LEU A 100 -2.71 -9.97 1.15
CA LEU A 100 -3.58 -11.15 1.07
C LEU A 100 -3.13 -12.28 2.00
N PHE A 101 -1.83 -12.47 2.15
CA PHE A 101 -1.26 -13.58 2.90
C PHE A 101 -1.21 -13.30 4.41
N ASP A 102 -1.11 -12.03 4.80
CA ASP A 102 -1.30 -11.61 6.19
C ASP A 102 -2.71 -11.94 6.72
N ASN A 103 -3.70 -12.13 5.84
CA ASN A 103 -5.02 -12.61 6.26
C ASN A 103 -5.01 -14.07 6.75
N LYS A 104 -4.11 -14.92 6.24
CA LYS A 104 -4.20 -16.38 6.47
C LYS A 104 -3.70 -16.84 7.84
N SER A 105 -2.83 -16.06 8.48
CA SER A 105 -2.23 -16.45 9.76
C SER A 105 -3.03 -16.00 10.98
N ASN A 106 -3.76 -14.88 10.93
CA ASN A 106 -4.40 -14.31 12.13
C ASN A 106 -5.87 -13.84 12.00
N THR A 107 -6.49 -13.82 10.82
CA THR A 107 -7.85 -13.23 10.69
C THR A 107 -9.00 -14.11 11.19
N GLN A 108 -8.75 -15.38 11.53
CA GLN A 108 -9.77 -16.20 12.21
C GLN A 108 -10.14 -15.63 13.60
N LEU A 109 -9.26 -14.85 14.23
CA LEU A 109 -9.49 -14.27 15.57
C LEU A 109 -10.07 -12.85 15.55
N ILE A 110 -9.87 -12.08 14.47
CA ILE A 110 -10.24 -10.65 14.40
C ILE A 110 -11.56 -10.42 13.64
N GLY A 111 -12.02 -11.39 12.84
CA GLY A 111 -13.26 -11.27 12.07
C GLY A 111 -13.26 -10.18 11.00
N CYS A 112 -12.14 -9.47 10.79
CA CYS A 112 -12.01 -8.36 9.87
C CYS A 112 -10.83 -8.60 8.90
N PRO A 113 -11.08 -9.14 7.69
CA PRO A 113 -10.03 -9.35 6.71
C PRO A 113 -9.63 -8.03 6.03
N PHE A 114 -8.39 -7.95 5.54
CA PHE A 114 -7.95 -6.85 4.67
C PHE A 114 -8.79 -6.79 3.39
N ARG A 115 -9.15 -5.59 2.93
CA ARG A 115 -10.04 -5.30 1.80
C ARG A 115 -9.52 -4.12 0.99
N LEU A 116 -9.97 -4.01 -0.26
CA LEU A 116 -9.57 -2.91 -1.15
C LEU A 116 -9.86 -1.52 -0.57
N ILE A 117 -10.95 -1.36 0.18
CA ILE A 117 -11.32 -0.09 0.81
C ILE A 117 -10.27 0.43 1.80
N HIS A 118 -9.45 -0.46 2.40
CA HIS A 118 -8.38 -0.04 3.30
C HIS A 118 -7.30 0.76 2.57
N PHE A 119 -7.04 0.46 1.30
CA PHE A 119 -6.15 1.27 0.47
C PHE A 119 -6.74 2.65 0.18
N ASP A 120 -8.05 2.75 -0.01
CA ASP A 120 -8.72 4.03 -0.28
C ASP A 120 -8.70 4.93 0.98
N HIS A 121 -8.92 4.35 2.16
CA HIS A 121 -8.75 5.05 3.44
C HIS A 121 -7.30 5.48 3.69
N PHE A 122 -6.33 4.63 3.34
CA PHE A 122 -4.91 4.99 3.42
C PHE A 122 -4.57 6.14 2.46
N ALA A 123 -5.09 6.12 1.23
CA ALA A 123 -4.91 7.20 0.25
C ALA A 123 -5.43 8.53 0.79
N SER A 124 -6.66 8.53 1.33
CA SER A 124 -7.27 9.72 1.94
C SER A 124 -6.43 10.23 3.11
N ALA A 125 -5.99 9.34 4.00
CA ALA A 125 -5.15 9.70 5.13
C ALA A 125 -3.83 10.34 4.69
N MET A 126 -3.19 9.81 3.65
CA MET A 126 -1.95 10.35 3.11
C MET A 126 -2.13 11.72 2.45
N ILE A 127 -3.17 11.89 1.63
CA ILE A 127 -3.51 13.17 0.97
C ILE A 127 -3.75 14.28 2.00
N GLU A 128 -4.35 13.96 3.14
CA GLU A 128 -4.52 14.93 4.23
C GLU A 128 -3.19 15.32 4.87
N ARG A 129 -2.30 14.34 5.13
CA ARG A 129 -0.96 14.64 5.66
C ARG A 129 -0.16 15.53 4.72
N THR A 130 -0.31 15.37 3.39
CA THR A 130 0.45 16.17 2.43
C THR A 130 0.11 17.67 2.47
N LEU A 131 -1.06 18.05 2.97
CA LEU A 131 -1.47 19.45 3.16
C LEU A 131 -0.65 20.17 4.25
N GLU A 132 -0.02 19.43 5.15
CA GLU A 132 0.77 19.95 6.26
C GLU A 132 2.27 20.03 5.96
N TRP A 133 2.72 19.48 4.82
CA TRP A 133 4.13 19.40 4.49
C TRP A 133 4.65 20.66 3.78
N GLY A 134 5.89 21.03 4.08
CA GLY A 134 6.54 22.24 3.55
C GLY A 134 6.15 23.52 4.29
N GLU A 135 6.79 24.61 3.89
CA GLU A 135 6.46 25.95 4.35
C GLU A 135 5.11 26.42 3.80
N LYS A 136 4.49 27.43 4.42
CA LYS A 136 3.19 27.97 4.01
C LYS A 136 3.14 28.35 2.51
N LYS A 137 4.24 28.87 1.95
CA LYS A 137 4.36 29.24 0.54
C LYS A 137 4.35 28.04 -0.42
N ASP A 138 4.81 26.88 0.05
CA ASP A 138 4.89 25.65 -0.74
C ASP A 138 3.57 24.87 -0.74
N ARG A 139 2.65 25.19 0.19
CA ARG A 139 1.32 24.56 0.32
C ARG A 139 0.32 25.21 -0.63
N ASN A 140 0.44 24.89 -1.92
CA ASN A 140 -0.41 25.42 -2.97
C ASN A 140 -1.04 24.31 -3.83
N LYS A 141 -1.98 24.69 -4.70
CA LYS A 141 -2.72 23.76 -5.58
C LYS A 141 -1.78 22.93 -6.47
N THR A 142 -0.67 23.49 -6.93
CA THR A 142 0.31 22.78 -7.77
C THR A 142 0.98 21.66 -7.00
N THR A 143 1.49 21.96 -5.80
CA THR A 143 2.08 20.96 -4.89
C THR A 143 1.07 19.88 -4.54
N GLN A 144 -0.16 20.27 -4.16
CA GLN A 144 -1.19 19.30 -3.76
C GLN A 144 -1.61 18.41 -4.93
N THR A 145 -1.71 18.95 -6.15
CA THR A 145 -1.98 18.15 -7.35
C THR A 145 -0.86 17.13 -7.62
N GLY A 146 0.39 17.53 -7.41
CA GLY A 146 1.55 16.63 -7.49
C GLY A 146 1.45 15.48 -6.48
N TRP A 147 1.16 15.80 -5.22
CA TRP A 147 0.96 14.79 -4.18
C TRP A 147 -0.19 13.85 -4.49
N THR A 148 -1.38 14.36 -4.86
CA THR A 148 -2.53 13.52 -5.21
C THR A 148 -2.19 12.52 -6.32
N LYS A 149 -1.47 12.95 -7.37
CA LYS A 149 -1.03 12.04 -8.45
C LYS A 149 -0.13 10.92 -7.93
N ILE A 150 0.82 11.24 -7.06
CA ILE A 150 1.74 10.25 -6.45
C ILE A 150 0.96 9.27 -5.58
N VAL A 151 0.08 9.75 -4.71
CA VAL A 151 -0.72 8.90 -3.82
C VAL A 151 -1.60 7.94 -4.62
N LEU A 152 -2.33 8.46 -5.62
CA LEU A 152 -3.18 7.65 -6.48
C LEU A 152 -2.37 6.61 -7.26
N PHE A 153 -1.18 6.98 -7.76
CA PHE A 153 -0.29 6.05 -8.43
C PHE A 153 0.13 4.90 -7.52
N ILE A 154 0.62 5.20 -6.31
CA ILE A 154 1.09 4.21 -5.34
C ILE A 154 -0.03 3.26 -4.95
N VAL A 155 -1.19 3.82 -4.60
CA VAL A 155 -2.35 3.05 -4.15
C VAL A 155 -2.90 2.19 -5.28
N GLU A 156 -2.88 2.66 -6.51
CA GLU A 156 -3.27 1.83 -7.65
C GLU A 156 -2.33 0.63 -7.85
N GLN A 157 -1.00 0.81 -7.74
CA GLN A 157 -0.07 -0.32 -7.83
C GLN A 157 -0.27 -1.34 -6.69
N LEU A 158 -0.50 -0.86 -5.46
CA LEU A 158 -0.84 -1.73 -4.32
C LEU A 158 -2.14 -2.52 -4.57
N ARG A 159 -3.18 -1.85 -5.07
CA ARG A 159 -4.47 -2.46 -5.39
C ARG A 159 -4.35 -3.49 -6.51
N GLU A 160 -3.61 -3.19 -7.57
CA GLU A 160 -3.36 -4.13 -8.66
C GLU A 160 -2.66 -5.40 -8.15
N GLY A 161 -1.61 -5.25 -7.33
CA GLY A 161 -0.92 -6.38 -6.71
C GLY A 161 -1.84 -7.23 -5.85
N TYR A 162 -2.65 -6.59 -4.98
CA TYR A 162 -3.62 -7.28 -4.13
C TYR A 162 -4.67 -8.06 -4.95
N GLN A 163 -5.22 -7.44 -5.99
CA GLN A 163 -6.20 -8.07 -6.88
C GLN A 163 -5.62 -9.21 -7.70
N ASP A 164 -4.37 -9.09 -8.17
CA ASP A 164 -3.65 -10.17 -8.84
C ASP A 164 -3.51 -11.38 -7.92
N ALA A 165 -3.12 -11.18 -6.66
CA ALA A 165 -3.02 -12.25 -5.67
C ALA A 165 -4.37 -12.94 -5.42
N ILE A 166 -5.47 -12.18 -5.30
CA ILE A 166 -6.82 -12.75 -5.13
C ILE A 166 -7.19 -13.61 -6.35
N ARG A 167 -6.93 -13.11 -7.57
CA ARG A 167 -7.24 -13.84 -8.80
C ARG A 167 -6.41 -15.13 -8.91
N GLU A 168 -5.17 -15.11 -8.47
CA GLU A 168 -4.28 -16.28 -8.44
C GLU A 168 -4.75 -17.30 -7.40
N GLU A 169 -5.03 -16.87 -6.17
CA GLU A 169 -5.55 -17.76 -5.12
C GLU A 169 -6.86 -18.43 -5.53
N ARG A 170 -7.79 -17.70 -6.16
CA ARG A 170 -9.04 -18.28 -6.68
C ARG A 170 -8.78 -19.38 -7.71
N ARG A 171 -7.84 -19.15 -8.64
CA ARG A 171 -7.44 -20.14 -9.64
C ARG A 171 -6.80 -21.37 -9.01
N GLU A 172 -5.93 -21.18 -8.01
CA GLU A 172 -5.30 -22.29 -7.30
C GLU A 172 -6.32 -23.12 -6.50
N ARG A 173 -7.25 -22.48 -5.81
CA ARG A 173 -8.33 -23.18 -5.09
C ARG A 173 -9.17 -24.03 -6.03
N GLN A 174 -9.57 -23.47 -7.18
CA GLN A 174 -10.30 -24.22 -8.21
C GLN A 174 -9.51 -25.45 -8.69
N LYS A 175 -8.21 -25.31 -8.98
CA LYS A 175 -7.36 -26.43 -9.37
C LYS A 175 -7.28 -27.52 -8.30
N ARG A 176 -7.17 -27.14 -7.01
CA ARG A 176 -7.15 -28.09 -5.89
C ARG A 176 -8.47 -28.86 -5.77
N THR A 177 -9.60 -28.17 -5.87
CA THR A 177 -10.93 -28.80 -5.84
C THR A 177 -11.13 -29.78 -7.00
N VAL A 178 -10.75 -29.39 -8.23
CA VAL A 178 -10.83 -30.28 -9.40
C VAL A 178 -9.91 -31.51 -9.24
N THR A 179 -8.70 -31.31 -8.72
CA THR A 179 -7.76 -32.40 -8.47
C THR A 179 -8.32 -33.37 -7.42
N GLN A 180 -8.86 -32.86 -6.31
CA GLN A 180 -9.44 -33.66 -5.24
C GLN A 180 -10.64 -34.49 -5.73
N LEU A 181 -11.58 -33.88 -6.46
CA LEU A 181 -12.71 -34.60 -7.08
C LEU A 181 -12.25 -35.69 -8.06
N SER A 182 -11.15 -35.46 -8.80
CA SER A 182 -10.58 -36.48 -9.68
C SER A 182 -9.93 -37.65 -8.93
N PHE A 183 -9.38 -37.43 -7.74
CA PHE A 183 -8.82 -38.50 -6.91
C PHE A 183 -9.93 -39.30 -6.24
N ASP A 184 -10.95 -38.63 -5.70
CA ASP A 184 -12.08 -39.29 -5.04
C ASP A 184 -12.84 -40.19 -6.03
N ASN A 185 -13.07 -39.74 -7.26
CA ASN A 185 -13.68 -40.57 -8.30
C ASN A 185 -12.84 -41.81 -8.67
N LYS A 186 -11.50 -41.73 -8.66
CA LYS A 186 -10.65 -42.88 -8.98
C LYS A 186 -10.68 -43.98 -7.90
N LEU A 187 -10.94 -43.62 -6.64
CA LEU A 187 -11.05 -44.56 -5.53
C LEU A 187 -12.43 -45.23 -5.43
N VAL A 188 -13.48 -44.60 -5.97
CA VAL A 188 -14.85 -45.16 -5.96
C VAL A 188 -15.05 -46.21 -7.07
N PHE A 189 -14.28 -46.16 -8.15
CA PHE A 189 -14.39 -47.08 -9.29
C PHE A 189 -13.26 -48.13 -9.36
N SER A 190 -12.53 -48.36 -8.26
CA SER A 190 -11.52 -49.43 -8.09
C SER A 190 -12.00 -50.46 -7.08
#